data_AF-A0A6L7A6N9-F1
#
_entry.id   AF-A0A6L7A6N9-F1
#
_cell.length_a   1.000
_cell.length_b   1.000
_cell.length_c   1.000
_cell.angle_alpha   90.00
_cell.angle_beta   90.00
_cell.angle_gamma   90.00
#
_symmetry.space_group_name_H-M   'P 1'
#
loop_
_entity.id
_entity.type
_entity.pdbx_description
1 polymer ?
#
loop_
_entity_poly.entity_id
_entity_poly.type
_entity_poly.pdbx_seq_one_letter_code
_entity_poly.pdbx_strand_id
1 'polypeptide(L)'
;MKTLIRKFSRTAITVVLVILAFIAIFNAWVYYTESPWTRDARFSADVVAIAPDVSGLITQVNVHDNQLVKKGQILFTIDQPRYQKALEEAQADVAYYQVLAQEKRQEAGRRNRLGVQAMSREEIDQANNVLQTVLHQLAKAQATRDLAKLDLERTVIRAPADGWVTNLNVYTGEFITRGSTAVALVKQNSFYVLAYMEETKLEGVRPGYRAEITPLGSNKVLKGTVDSVAAGVTNASSTRDDKGMATID
;
A
#
# COMPACT_ATOMS: atom_id res chain seq x y z
N MET A 1 -63.79 -11.73 -54.86
CA MET A 1 -63.33 -11.71 -53.45
C MET A 1 -61.99 -12.42 -53.20
N LYS A 2 -61.72 -13.62 -53.76
CA LYS A 2 -60.46 -14.36 -53.54
C LYS A 2 -59.17 -13.64 -53.98
N THR A 3 -59.22 -12.79 -55.01
CA THR A 3 -58.06 -12.03 -55.51
C THR A 3 -57.70 -10.82 -54.64
N LEU A 4 -58.68 -10.16 -54.02
CA LEU A 4 -58.44 -9.08 -53.06
C LEU A 4 -57.81 -9.61 -51.77
N ILE A 5 -58.30 -10.73 -51.23
CA ILE A 5 -57.75 -11.36 -50.03
C ILE A 5 -56.29 -11.78 -50.24
N ARG A 6 -55.96 -12.31 -51.42
CA ARG A 6 -54.59 -12.73 -51.78
C ARG A 6 -53.63 -11.55 -52.03
N LYS A 7 -54.15 -10.38 -52.45
CA LYS A 7 -53.38 -9.14 -52.54
C LYS A 7 -53.16 -8.53 -51.15
N PHE A 8 -54.19 -8.50 -50.31
CA PHE A 8 -54.12 -8.04 -48.92
C PHE A 8 -53.17 -8.91 -48.07
N SER A 9 -53.17 -10.23 -48.28
CA SER A 9 -52.24 -11.13 -47.59
C SER A 9 -50.79 -10.90 -48.01
N ARG A 10 -50.53 -10.60 -49.29
CA ARG A 10 -49.18 -10.26 -49.78
C ARG A 10 -48.69 -8.94 -49.24
N THR A 11 -49.53 -7.90 -49.22
CA THR A 11 -49.17 -6.60 -48.64
C THR A 11 -48.95 -6.69 -47.13
N ALA A 12 -49.77 -7.48 -46.41
CA ALA A 12 -49.56 -7.74 -44.98
C ALA A 12 -48.23 -8.46 -44.72
N ILE A 13 -47.88 -9.48 -45.52
CA ILE A 13 -46.59 -10.19 -45.39
C ILE A 13 -45.41 -9.24 -45.65
N THR A 14 -45.47 -8.39 -46.69
CA THR A 14 -44.41 -7.41 -46.94
C THR A 14 -44.28 -6.38 -45.82
N VAL A 15 -45.39 -5.92 -45.23
CA VAL A 15 -45.35 -4.98 -44.10
C VAL A 15 -44.74 -5.64 -42.86
N VAL A 16 -45.10 -6.89 -42.56
CA VAL A 16 -44.50 -7.65 -41.46
C VAL A 16 -43.00 -7.86 -41.68
N LEU A 17 -42.57 -8.18 -42.90
CA LEU A 17 -41.16 -8.31 -43.25
C LEU A 17 -40.39 -6.99 -43.08
N VAL A 18 -40.97 -5.87 -43.50
CA VAL A 18 -40.36 -4.54 -43.32
C VAL A 18 -40.25 -4.18 -41.84
N ILE A 19 -41.28 -4.48 -41.04
CA ILE A 19 -41.24 -4.26 -39.59
C ILE A 19 -40.16 -5.13 -38.93
N LEU A 20 -40.05 -6.41 -39.30
CA LEU A 20 -39.00 -7.30 -38.78
C LEU A 20 -37.60 -6.83 -39.19
N ALA A 21 -37.42 -6.39 -40.43
CA ALA A 21 -36.15 -5.81 -40.88
C ALA A 21 -35.80 -4.54 -40.12
N PHE A 22 -36.77 -3.66 -39.87
CA PHE A 22 -36.58 -2.45 -39.06
C PHE A 22 -36.19 -2.78 -37.62
N ILE A 23 -36.86 -3.76 -36.99
CA ILE A 23 -36.51 -4.23 -35.63
C ILE A 23 -35.09 -4.81 -35.60
N ALA A 24 -34.71 -5.59 -36.61
CA ALA A 24 -33.37 -6.17 -36.69
C ALA A 24 -32.28 -5.08 -36.85
N ILE A 25 -32.50 -4.10 -37.73
CA ILE A 25 -31.59 -2.96 -37.94
C ILE A 25 -31.51 -2.12 -36.66
N PHE A 26 -32.65 -1.85 -36.02
CA PHE A 26 -32.69 -1.08 -34.79
C PHE A 26 -31.96 -1.80 -33.64
N ASN A 27 -32.19 -3.09 -33.45
CA ASN A 27 -31.47 -3.89 -32.45
C ASN A 27 -29.97 -3.97 -32.74
N ALA A 28 -29.57 -4.14 -34.00
CA ALA A 28 -28.16 -4.13 -34.38
C ALA A 28 -27.52 -2.76 -34.14
N TRP A 29 -28.24 -1.67 -34.40
CA TRP A 29 -27.82 -0.31 -34.12
C TRP A 29 -27.66 -0.07 -32.62
N VAL A 30 -28.67 -0.40 -31.81
CA VAL A 30 -28.59 -0.32 -30.33
C VAL A 30 -27.43 -1.16 -29.80
N TYR A 31 -27.26 -2.40 -30.28
CA TYR A 31 -26.13 -3.24 -29.87
C TYR A 31 -24.79 -2.60 -30.24
N TYR A 32 -24.65 -2.02 -31.42
CA TYR A 32 -23.37 -1.45 -31.87
C TYR A 32 -23.07 -0.08 -31.24
N THR A 33 -24.12 0.70 -30.96
CA THR A 33 -24.02 2.06 -30.43
C THR A 33 -23.97 2.08 -28.90
N GLU A 34 -24.70 1.18 -28.22
CA GLU A 34 -24.80 1.14 -26.75
C GLU A 34 -23.95 0.06 -26.09
N SER A 35 -23.36 -0.89 -26.82
CA SER A 35 -22.43 -1.84 -26.19
C SER A 35 -21.26 -1.07 -25.55
N PRO A 36 -21.03 -1.22 -24.24
CA PRO A 36 -19.99 -0.49 -23.56
C PRO A 36 -18.62 -1.07 -23.93
N TRP A 37 -17.95 -0.44 -24.87
CA TRP A 37 -16.56 -0.74 -25.23
C TRP A 37 -15.75 0.54 -25.31
N THR A 38 -14.45 0.42 -25.02
CA THR A 38 -13.48 1.51 -25.14
C THR A 38 -12.15 0.98 -25.64
N ARG A 39 -11.41 1.84 -26.32
CA ARG A 39 -10.01 1.59 -26.70
C ARG A 39 -9.03 2.26 -25.74
N ASP A 40 -9.51 3.20 -24.94
CA ASP A 40 -8.68 3.90 -23.97
C ASP A 40 -8.68 3.13 -22.66
N ALA A 41 -7.84 2.09 -22.65
CA ALA A 41 -7.64 1.24 -21.50
C ALA A 41 -6.15 0.99 -21.28
N ARG A 42 -5.71 1.02 -20.03
CA ARG A 42 -4.30 0.87 -19.63
C ARG A 42 -4.16 -0.21 -18.59
N PHE A 43 -3.15 -1.06 -18.77
CA PHE A 43 -2.72 -1.99 -17.72
C PHE A 43 -2.06 -1.19 -16.59
N SER A 44 -2.52 -1.46 -15.37
CA SER A 44 -1.99 -0.88 -14.15
C SER A 44 -1.77 -1.98 -13.12
N ALA A 45 -1.06 -1.67 -12.06
CA ALA A 45 -0.73 -2.60 -10.99
C ALA A 45 -0.52 -1.84 -9.69
N ASP A 46 -0.66 -2.54 -8.57
CA ASP A 46 -0.37 -1.97 -7.26
C ASP A 46 1.15 -1.73 -7.14
N VAL A 47 1.54 -0.47 -6.99
CA VAL A 47 2.94 -0.08 -6.77
C VAL A 47 3.12 0.29 -5.31
N VAL A 48 4.08 -0.35 -4.66
CA VAL A 48 4.48 -0.05 -3.28
C VAL A 48 5.77 0.76 -3.33
N ALA A 49 5.70 2.02 -2.90
CA ALA A 49 6.88 2.85 -2.68
C ALA A 49 7.58 2.37 -1.41
N ILE A 50 8.80 1.85 -1.56
CA ILE A 50 9.63 1.39 -0.45
C ILE A 50 10.53 2.54 -0.04
N ALA A 51 10.35 3.00 1.19
CA ALA A 51 11.14 4.04 1.83
C ALA A 51 11.76 3.49 3.12
N PRO A 52 12.98 3.89 3.50
CA PRO A 52 13.59 3.43 4.73
C PRO A 52 13.01 4.17 5.94
N ASP A 53 12.89 3.46 7.06
CA ASP A 53 12.48 4.02 8.34
C ASP A 53 13.62 4.71 9.10
N VAL A 54 14.87 4.48 8.67
CA VAL A 54 16.09 5.02 9.27
C VAL A 54 17.00 5.65 8.20
N SER A 55 17.79 6.66 8.58
CA SER A 55 18.68 7.38 7.66
C SER A 55 20.13 6.90 7.78
N GLY A 56 20.87 6.80 6.68
CA GLY A 56 22.28 6.45 6.73
C GLY A 56 22.90 6.20 5.37
N LEU A 57 24.16 5.78 5.36
CA LEU A 57 24.85 5.40 4.13
C LEU A 57 24.41 4.00 3.68
N ILE A 58 24.20 3.81 2.40
CA ILE A 58 23.92 2.49 1.82
C ILE A 58 25.23 1.73 1.69
N THR A 59 25.34 0.59 2.37
CA THR A 59 26.54 -0.26 2.35
C THR A 59 26.50 -1.30 1.25
N GLN A 60 25.31 -1.82 0.95
CA GLN A 60 25.10 -2.88 -0.03
C GLN A 60 23.75 -2.74 -0.71
N VAL A 61 23.72 -2.98 -2.02
CA VAL A 61 22.51 -3.11 -2.83
C VAL A 61 22.51 -4.53 -3.42
N ASN A 62 21.50 -5.33 -3.08
CA ASN A 62 21.44 -6.76 -3.36
C ASN A 62 20.49 -7.10 -4.52
N VAL A 63 19.92 -6.08 -5.17
CA VAL A 63 18.97 -6.21 -6.27
C VAL A 63 19.37 -5.32 -7.43
N HIS A 64 18.87 -5.65 -8.61
CA HIS A 64 18.99 -4.81 -9.81
C HIS A 64 17.62 -4.37 -10.29
N ASP A 65 17.60 -3.37 -11.18
CA ASP A 65 16.36 -2.88 -11.78
C ASP A 65 15.67 -3.99 -12.60
N ASN A 66 14.34 -3.98 -12.61
CA ASN A 66 13.47 -4.97 -13.25
C ASN A 66 13.68 -6.41 -12.76
N GLN A 67 14.16 -6.61 -11.52
CA GLN A 67 14.31 -7.92 -10.91
C GLN A 67 13.00 -8.37 -10.23
N LEU A 68 12.61 -9.64 -10.43
CA LEU A 68 11.58 -10.28 -9.63
C LEU A 68 12.14 -10.62 -8.23
N VAL A 69 11.49 -10.10 -7.19
CA VAL A 69 11.85 -10.34 -5.79
C VAL A 69 10.71 -11.01 -5.02
N LYS A 70 11.08 -11.71 -3.94
CA LYS A 70 10.13 -12.34 -3.02
C LYS A 70 9.97 -11.53 -1.74
N LYS A 71 8.81 -11.67 -1.10
CA LYS A 71 8.54 -11.08 0.21
C LYS A 71 9.65 -11.43 1.20
N GLY A 72 10.20 -10.42 1.87
CA GLY A 72 11.29 -10.56 2.85
C GLY A 72 12.70 -10.60 2.24
N GLN A 73 12.83 -10.67 0.91
CA GLN A 73 14.13 -10.57 0.24
C GLN A 73 14.77 -9.21 0.51
N ILE A 74 16.07 -9.22 0.83
CA ILE A 74 16.84 -8.00 1.11
C ILE A 74 17.03 -7.24 -0.21
N LEU A 75 16.70 -5.95 -0.19
CA LEU A 75 16.88 -5.05 -1.30
C LEU A 75 18.21 -4.31 -1.16
N PHE A 76 18.41 -3.64 -0.03
CA PHE A 76 19.65 -2.94 0.29
C PHE A 76 19.80 -2.80 1.81
N THR A 77 21.02 -2.52 2.25
CA THR A 77 21.37 -2.42 3.67
C THR A 77 22.00 -1.06 3.97
N ILE A 78 21.50 -0.41 5.01
CA ILE A 78 22.05 0.83 5.56
C ILE A 78 23.16 0.49 6.56
N ASP A 79 24.16 1.36 6.68
CA ASP A 79 25.28 1.24 7.61
C ASP A 79 24.80 0.92 9.03
N GLN A 80 25.19 -0.26 9.52
CA GLN A 80 24.75 -0.82 10.79
C GLN A 80 25.61 -0.47 12.01
N PRO A 81 26.94 -0.28 11.93
CA PRO A 81 27.80 -0.07 13.10
C PRO A 81 27.30 1.03 14.05
N ARG A 82 26.79 2.14 13.51
CA ARG A 82 26.20 3.22 14.32
C ARG A 82 24.99 2.74 15.15
N TYR A 83 24.10 1.97 14.54
CA TYR A 83 22.90 1.44 15.19
C TYR A 83 23.23 0.31 16.17
N GLN A 84 24.25 -0.50 15.86
CA GLN A 84 24.76 -1.52 16.79
C GLN A 84 25.30 -0.86 18.06
N LYS A 85 26.08 0.22 17.94
CA LYS A 85 26.60 0.95 19.10
C LYS A 85 25.50 1.61 19.94
N ALA A 86 24.49 2.20 19.29
CA ALA A 86 23.34 2.75 19.99
C ALA A 86 22.55 1.67 20.76
N LEU A 87 22.42 0.47 20.18
CA LEU A 87 21.81 -0.67 20.87
C LEU A 87 22.65 -1.16 22.06
N GLU A 88 23.97 -1.25 21.90
CA GLU A 88 24.90 -1.61 22.99
C GLU A 88 24.82 -0.62 24.16
N GLU A 89 24.80 0.68 23.87
CA GLU A 89 24.64 1.75 24.87
C GLU A 89 23.30 1.61 25.63
N ALA A 90 22.19 1.45 24.90
CA ALA A 90 20.88 1.27 25.53
C ALA A 90 20.77 -0.04 26.35
N GLN A 91 21.49 -1.10 25.95
CA GLN A 91 21.59 -2.33 26.73
C GLN A 91 22.37 -2.12 28.04
N ALA A 92 23.45 -1.32 28.00
CA ALA A 92 24.21 -0.98 29.19
C ALA A 92 23.37 -0.17 30.20
N ASP A 93 22.56 0.78 29.72
CA ASP A 93 21.62 1.52 30.56
C ASP A 93 20.60 0.61 31.24
N VAL A 94 20.02 -0.34 30.49
CA VAL A 94 19.10 -1.33 31.06
C VAL A 94 19.80 -2.13 32.16
N ALA A 95 21.02 -2.62 31.90
CA ALA A 95 21.77 -3.38 32.90
C ALA A 95 22.07 -2.55 34.16
N TYR A 96 22.43 -1.27 34.00
CA TYR A 96 22.65 -0.35 35.11
C TYR A 96 21.39 -0.16 35.96
N TYR A 97 20.25 0.19 35.35
CA TYR A 97 19.01 0.40 36.08
C TYR A 97 18.43 -0.89 36.66
N GLN A 98 18.70 -2.05 36.06
CA GLN A 98 18.33 -3.35 36.63
C GLN A 98 19.03 -3.60 37.96
N VAL A 99 20.35 -3.36 38.02
CA VAL A 99 21.13 -3.52 39.25
C VAL A 99 20.67 -2.51 40.30
N LEU A 100 20.48 -1.24 39.92
CA LEU A 100 19.99 -0.20 40.83
C LEU A 100 18.59 -0.52 41.38
N ALA A 101 17.68 -0.99 40.53
CA ALA A 101 16.34 -1.40 40.95
C ALA A 101 16.40 -2.56 41.95
N GLN A 102 17.31 -3.51 41.75
CA GLN A 102 17.49 -4.64 42.65
C GLN A 102 18.04 -4.20 44.01
N GLU A 103 19.02 -3.30 44.04
CA GLU A 103 19.54 -2.71 45.27
C GLU A 103 18.42 -1.99 46.05
N LYS A 104 17.66 -1.11 45.38
CA LYS A 104 16.56 -0.36 46.03
C LYS A 104 15.40 -1.25 46.44
N ARG A 105 15.15 -2.35 45.74
CA ARG A 105 14.15 -3.35 46.13
C ARG A 105 14.55 -4.04 47.43
N GLN A 106 15.81 -4.41 47.58
CA GLN A 106 16.33 -5.01 48.81
C GLN A 106 16.29 -4.01 49.97
N GLU A 107 16.67 -2.74 49.72
CA GLU A 107 16.61 -1.68 50.72
C GLU A 107 15.18 -1.44 51.22
N ALA A 108 14.22 -1.23 50.31
CA ALA A 108 12.81 -1.05 50.64
C ALA A 108 12.25 -2.28 51.37
N GLY A 109 12.55 -3.49 50.90
CA GLY A 109 12.14 -4.74 51.55
C GLY A 109 12.74 -4.93 52.95
N ARG A 110 13.93 -4.40 53.23
CA ARG A 110 14.50 -4.38 54.59
C ARG A 110 13.74 -3.39 55.49
N ARG A 111 13.52 -2.16 55.03
CA ARG A 111 12.79 -1.13 55.81
C ARG A 111 11.34 -1.53 56.11
N ASN A 112 10.65 -2.11 55.11
CA ASN A 112 9.29 -2.64 55.27
C ASN A 112 9.21 -3.76 56.33
N ARG A 113 10.25 -4.62 56.45
CA ARG A 113 10.30 -5.68 57.47
C ARG A 113 10.60 -5.19 58.87
N LEU A 114 11.44 -4.16 59.00
CA LEU A 114 11.72 -3.51 60.29
C LEU A 114 10.49 -2.78 60.84
N GLY A 115 9.62 -2.29 59.94
CA GLY A 115 8.33 -1.70 60.27
C GLY A 115 8.44 -0.41 61.08
N VAL A 116 7.28 0.12 61.49
CA VAL A 116 7.16 1.39 62.22
C VAL A 116 7.72 1.36 63.65
N GLN A 117 8.15 0.19 64.13
CA GLN A 117 8.76 0.04 65.45
C GLN A 117 10.24 0.48 65.46
N ALA A 118 10.91 0.40 64.31
CA ALA A 118 12.33 0.74 64.19
C ALA A 118 12.61 1.89 63.19
N MET A 119 11.61 2.32 62.42
CA MET A 119 11.71 3.41 61.42
C MET A 119 10.45 4.27 61.39
N SER A 120 10.52 5.49 60.86
CA SER A 120 9.32 6.32 60.65
C SER A 120 8.49 5.85 59.45
N ARG A 121 7.20 6.22 59.42
CA ARG A 121 6.34 5.94 58.25
C ARG A 121 6.86 6.66 57.01
N GLU A 122 7.31 7.90 57.19
CA GLU A 122 7.86 8.74 56.14
C GLU A 122 9.10 8.10 55.51
N GLU A 123 10.00 7.49 56.30
CA GLU A 123 11.21 6.82 55.79
C GLU A 123 10.90 5.55 54.99
N ILE A 124 9.83 4.84 55.35
CA ILE A 124 9.33 3.67 54.62
C ILE A 124 8.72 4.12 53.28
N ASP A 125 7.85 5.13 53.31
CA ASP A 125 7.21 5.67 52.12
C ASP A 125 8.23 6.28 51.15
N GLN A 126 9.23 7.00 51.67
CA GLN A 126 10.35 7.51 50.87
C GLN A 126 11.11 6.39 50.17
N ALA A 127 11.45 5.29 50.86
CA ALA A 127 12.15 4.18 50.24
C ALA A 127 11.32 3.47 49.17
N ASN A 128 10.01 3.31 49.41
CA ASN A 128 9.10 2.76 48.42
C ASN A 128 8.96 3.69 47.19
N ASN A 129 8.89 5.01 47.38
CA ASN A 129 8.83 6.00 46.31
C ASN A 129 10.13 6.04 45.48
N VAL A 130 11.29 5.91 46.12
CA VAL A 130 12.59 5.80 45.43
C VAL A 130 12.63 4.52 44.60
N LEU A 131 12.18 3.38 45.16
CA LEU A 131 12.08 2.14 44.40
C LEU A 131 11.19 2.30 43.16
N GLN A 132 9.99 2.87 43.31
CA GLN A 132 9.09 3.11 42.17
C GLN A 132 9.72 4.02 41.11
N THR A 133 10.40 5.09 41.53
CA THR A 133 11.13 5.98 40.62
C THR A 133 12.17 5.23 39.80
N VAL A 134 12.98 4.38 40.43
CA VAL A 134 13.99 3.57 39.73
C VAL A 134 13.34 2.53 38.82
N LEU A 135 12.21 1.93 39.22
CA LEU A 135 11.47 1.02 38.35
C LEU A 135 10.95 1.71 37.09
N HIS A 136 10.47 2.95 37.19
CA HIS A 136 10.09 3.75 36.03
C HIS A 136 11.30 4.14 35.15
N GLN A 137 12.46 4.43 35.75
CA GLN A 137 13.70 4.65 35.00
C GLN A 137 14.13 3.39 34.24
N LEU A 138 14.05 2.22 34.88
CA LEU A 138 14.30 0.93 34.23
C LEU A 138 13.35 0.70 33.06
N ALA A 139 12.05 0.93 33.25
CA ALA A 139 11.05 0.78 32.18
C ALA A 139 11.35 1.72 30.99
N LYS A 140 11.76 2.96 31.26
CA LYS A 140 12.21 3.90 30.22
C LYS A 140 13.44 3.38 29.48
N ALA A 141 14.46 2.89 30.19
CA ALA A 141 15.66 2.33 29.57
C ALA A 141 15.35 1.12 28.69
N GLN A 142 14.43 0.25 29.13
CA GLN A 142 13.95 -0.89 28.34
C GLN A 142 13.29 -0.43 27.03
N ALA A 143 12.43 0.59 27.09
CA ALA A 143 11.80 1.16 25.89
C ALA A 143 12.84 1.76 24.92
N THR A 144 13.85 2.47 25.43
CA THR A 144 14.96 2.99 24.61
C THR A 144 15.75 1.87 23.93
N ARG A 145 16.04 0.78 24.65
CA ARG A 145 16.70 -0.41 24.09
C ARG A 145 15.86 -1.02 22.97
N ASP A 146 14.56 -1.17 23.18
CA ASP A 146 13.64 -1.75 22.19
C ASP A 146 13.56 -0.89 20.92
N LEU A 147 13.56 0.44 21.06
CA LEU A 147 13.63 1.37 19.93
C LEU A 147 14.96 1.23 19.16
N ALA A 148 16.10 1.24 19.86
CA ALA A 148 17.41 1.09 19.22
C ALA A 148 17.54 -0.26 18.50
N LYS A 149 16.93 -1.32 19.05
CA LYS A 149 16.86 -2.64 18.41
C LYS A 149 16.03 -2.59 17.13
N LEU A 150 14.87 -1.95 17.17
CA LEU A 150 14.01 -1.79 16.00
C LEU A 150 14.73 -0.98 14.91
N ASP A 151 15.39 0.12 15.27
CA ASP A 151 16.16 0.93 14.33
C ASP A 151 17.27 0.12 13.65
N LEU A 152 17.98 -0.73 14.42
CA LEU A 152 18.98 -1.65 13.87
C LEU A 152 18.35 -2.66 12.90
N GLU A 153 17.21 -3.26 13.24
CA GLU A 153 16.50 -4.19 12.35
C GLU A 153 16.03 -3.48 11.06
N ARG A 154 15.62 -2.21 11.17
CA ARG A 154 15.17 -1.37 10.06
C ARG A 154 16.29 -0.84 9.16
N THR A 155 17.55 -1.11 9.50
CA THR A 155 18.68 -0.87 8.57
C THR A 155 18.66 -1.80 7.36
N VAL A 156 18.04 -2.99 7.49
CA VAL A 156 17.95 -3.96 6.39
C VAL A 156 16.61 -3.80 5.69
N ILE A 157 16.62 -3.18 4.52
CA ILE A 157 15.40 -2.92 3.76
C ILE A 157 15.02 -4.16 2.96
N ARG A 158 13.79 -4.64 3.15
CA ARG A 158 13.27 -5.88 2.57
C ARG A 158 12.01 -5.62 1.75
N ALA A 159 11.76 -6.47 0.76
CA ALA A 159 10.54 -6.41 -0.03
C ALA A 159 9.30 -6.74 0.82
N PRO A 160 8.26 -5.89 0.87
CA PRO A 160 7.04 -6.15 1.64
C PRO A 160 6.13 -7.23 1.02
N ALA A 161 6.26 -7.49 -0.28
CA ALA A 161 5.49 -8.48 -1.04
C ALA A 161 6.34 -9.07 -2.19
N ASP A 162 5.82 -10.12 -2.83
CA ASP A 162 6.36 -10.61 -4.09
C ASP A 162 6.07 -9.59 -5.21
N GLY A 163 7.05 -9.29 -6.05
CA GLY A 163 6.89 -8.27 -7.08
C GLY A 163 8.14 -7.96 -7.89
N TRP A 164 8.02 -7.03 -8.83
CA TRP A 164 9.11 -6.54 -9.66
C TRP A 164 9.65 -5.24 -9.07
N VAL A 165 10.96 -5.21 -8.84
CA VAL A 165 11.67 -3.97 -8.51
C VAL A 165 11.76 -3.11 -9.76
N THR A 166 11.36 -1.85 -9.65
CA THR A 166 11.39 -0.87 -10.74
C THR A 166 11.91 0.46 -10.19
N ASN A 167 12.57 1.25 -11.06
CA ASN A 167 13.09 2.58 -10.71
C ASN A 167 14.05 2.53 -9.50
N LEU A 168 14.97 1.57 -9.51
CA LEU A 168 16.00 1.42 -8.49
C LEU A 168 17.02 2.57 -8.58
N ASN A 169 16.78 3.63 -7.80
CA ASN A 169 17.64 4.84 -7.76
C ASN A 169 18.44 4.89 -6.47
N VAL A 170 19.09 3.77 -6.14
CA VAL A 170 19.84 3.61 -4.89
C VAL A 170 21.18 3.00 -5.20
N TYR A 171 22.26 3.67 -4.83
CA TYR A 171 23.62 3.20 -5.09
C TYR A 171 24.41 3.00 -3.81
N THR A 172 25.32 2.02 -3.82
CA THR A 172 26.26 1.81 -2.72
C THR A 172 27.10 3.07 -2.50
N GLY A 173 27.21 3.51 -1.24
CA GLY A 173 27.91 4.73 -0.84
C GLY A 173 27.04 5.99 -0.79
N GLU A 174 25.82 5.93 -1.30
CA GLU A 174 24.87 7.05 -1.23
C GLU A 174 24.28 7.20 0.18
N PHE A 175 23.88 8.43 0.54
CA PHE A 175 23.21 8.71 1.81
C PHE A 175 21.70 8.79 1.59
N ILE A 176 20.94 7.96 2.30
CA ILE A 176 19.48 7.94 2.23
C ILE A 176 18.86 8.51 3.51
N THR A 177 17.78 9.28 3.34
CA THR A 177 17.01 9.87 4.43
C THR A 177 15.75 9.07 4.71
N ARG A 178 15.31 9.07 5.97
CA ARG A 178 14.04 8.46 6.37
C ARG A 178 12.88 9.01 5.53
N GLY A 179 12.07 8.11 5.00
CA GLY A 179 10.87 8.44 4.22
C GLY A 179 11.12 8.81 2.75
N SER A 180 12.37 8.89 2.29
CA SER A 180 12.63 9.06 0.85
C SER A 180 12.29 7.79 0.09
N THR A 181 11.66 7.91 -1.08
CA THR A 181 11.33 6.75 -1.90
C THR A 181 12.61 6.20 -2.54
N ALA A 182 13.01 5.01 -2.11
CA ALA A 182 14.23 4.36 -2.57
C ALA A 182 13.94 3.46 -3.78
N VAL A 183 12.86 2.67 -3.69
CA VAL A 183 12.53 1.63 -4.67
C VAL A 183 11.02 1.59 -4.90
N ALA A 184 10.60 1.44 -6.16
CA ALA A 184 9.20 1.14 -6.48
C ALA A 184 9.04 -0.37 -6.73
N LEU A 185 8.19 -1.03 -5.95
CA LEU A 185 7.89 -2.45 -6.11
C LEU A 185 6.50 -2.62 -6.73
N VAL A 186 6.45 -3.17 -7.95
CA VAL A 186 5.20 -3.56 -8.60
C VAL A 186 4.77 -4.93 -8.09
N LYS A 187 3.67 -5.00 -7.35
CA LYS A 187 3.23 -6.23 -6.69
C LYS A 187 2.79 -7.29 -7.70
N GLN A 188 3.28 -8.51 -7.53
CA GLN A 188 2.86 -9.64 -8.35
C GLN A 188 1.36 -9.95 -8.14
N ASN A 189 0.66 -10.35 -9.20
CA ASN A 189 -0.77 -10.69 -9.19
C ASN A 189 -1.70 -9.52 -8.78
N SER A 190 -1.27 -8.28 -9.00
CA SER A 190 -2.08 -7.07 -8.74
C SER A 190 -2.48 -6.34 -10.03
N PHE A 191 -2.34 -6.97 -11.19
CA PHE A 191 -2.62 -6.31 -12.47
C PHE A 191 -4.12 -6.11 -12.68
N TYR A 192 -4.50 -4.89 -12.99
CA TYR A 192 -5.87 -4.51 -13.37
C TYR A 192 -5.84 -3.59 -14.60
N VAL A 193 -7.00 -3.40 -15.21
CA VAL A 193 -7.15 -2.51 -16.36
C VAL A 193 -8.03 -1.35 -15.96
N LEU A 194 -7.49 -0.14 -16.12
CA LEU A 194 -8.27 1.09 -16.03
C LEU A 194 -8.75 1.43 -17.43
N ALA A 195 -10.07 1.57 -17.58
CA ALA A 195 -10.70 1.82 -18.87
C ALA A 195 -11.55 3.09 -18.76
N TYR A 196 -11.28 4.07 -19.64
CA TYR A 196 -12.09 5.27 -19.73
C TYR A 196 -13.35 4.99 -20.55
N MET A 197 -14.50 5.30 -19.99
CA MET A 197 -15.81 5.06 -20.58
C MET A 197 -16.54 6.40 -20.74
N GLU A 198 -17.19 6.60 -21.88
CA GLU A 198 -18.13 7.70 -22.09
C GLU A 198 -19.34 7.55 -21.15
N GLU A 199 -19.83 8.67 -20.60
CA GLU A 199 -20.93 8.70 -19.63
C GLU A 199 -22.20 8.04 -20.16
N THR A 200 -22.47 8.18 -21.47
CA THR A 200 -23.61 7.55 -22.16
C THR A 200 -23.56 6.03 -22.12
N LYS A 201 -22.36 5.43 -21.97
CA LYS A 201 -22.14 3.99 -21.94
C LYS A 201 -21.99 3.45 -20.52
N LEU A 202 -21.87 4.31 -19.50
CA LEU A 202 -21.68 3.90 -18.10
C LEU A 202 -22.90 3.17 -17.52
N GLU A 203 -24.11 3.44 -18.00
CA GLU A 203 -25.32 2.75 -17.52
C GLU A 203 -25.24 1.21 -17.71
N GLY A 204 -24.54 0.79 -18.77
CA GLY A 204 -24.29 -0.62 -19.09
C GLY A 204 -23.14 -1.26 -18.30
N VAL A 205 -22.40 -0.50 -17.47
CA VAL A 205 -21.22 -0.98 -16.74
C VAL A 205 -21.52 -1.03 -15.25
N ARG A 206 -21.56 -2.25 -14.68
CA ARG A 206 -21.80 -2.45 -13.25
C ARG A 206 -20.76 -3.40 -12.64
N PRO A 207 -20.40 -3.23 -11.35
CA PRO A 207 -19.57 -4.18 -10.63
C PRO A 207 -20.08 -5.62 -10.79
N GLY A 208 -19.16 -6.55 -11.06
CA GLY A 208 -19.42 -7.96 -11.29
C GLY A 208 -19.74 -8.34 -12.75
N TYR A 209 -19.92 -7.38 -13.65
CA TYR A 209 -20.16 -7.69 -15.07
C TYR A 209 -18.90 -8.26 -15.72
N ARG A 210 -19.09 -9.15 -16.69
CA ARG A 210 -17.99 -9.75 -17.45
C ARG A 210 -17.42 -8.73 -18.43
N ALA A 211 -16.09 -8.66 -18.49
CA ALA A 211 -15.37 -7.84 -19.44
C ALA A 211 -14.43 -8.72 -20.28
N GLU A 212 -14.33 -8.40 -21.57
CA GLU A 212 -13.35 -8.97 -22.48
C GLU A 212 -12.32 -7.91 -22.82
N ILE A 213 -11.04 -8.23 -22.63
CA ILE A 213 -9.92 -7.32 -22.82
C ILE A 213 -9.04 -7.91 -23.91
N THR A 214 -8.88 -7.18 -25.00
CA THR A 214 -7.99 -7.56 -26.10
C THR A 214 -6.82 -6.59 -26.13
N PRO A 215 -5.62 -6.98 -25.65
CA PRO A 215 -4.45 -6.13 -25.70
C PRO A 215 -4.11 -5.76 -27.15
N LEU A 216 -3.77 -4.50 -27.38
CA LEU A 216 -3.35 -4.04 -28.69
C LEU A 216 -2.14 -4.85 -29.18
N GLY A 217 -2.20 -5.38 -30.40
CA GLY A 217 -1.14 -6.20 -30.98
C GLY A 217 -1.17 -7.68 -30.56
N SER A 218 -2.17 -8.11 -29.79
CA SER A 218 -2.40 -9.51 -29.43
C SER A 218 -3.77 -9.97 -29.89
N ASN A 219 -3.87 -11.20 -30.39
CA ASN A 219 -5.15 -11.86 -30.66
C ASN A 219 -5.70 -12.62 -29.45
N LYS A 220 -5.02 -12.52 -28.29
CA LYS A 220 -5.43 -13.21 -27.06
C LYS A 220 -6.46 -12.37 -26.32
N VAL A 221 -7.69 -12.88 -26.26
CA VAL A 221 -8.75 -12.30 -25.43
C VAL A 221 -8.55 -12.71 -23.98
N LEU A 222 -8.31 -11.73 -23.12
CA LEU A 222 -8.30 -11.88 -21.67
C LEU A 222 -9.73 -11.66 -21.16
N LYS A 223 -10.11 -12.44 -20.15
CA LYS A 223 -11.43 -12.33 -19.52
C LYS A 223 -11.27 -11.81 -18.11
N GLY A 224 -12.11 -10.86 -17.72
CA GLY A 224 -12.13 -10.26 -16.41
C GLY A 224 -13.54 -9.92 -15.95
N THR A 225 -13.61 -9.29 -14.79
CA THR A 225 -14.85 -8.74 -14.23
C THR A 225 -14.65 -7.28 -13.90
N VAL A 226 -15.70 -6.49 -14.06
CA VAL A 226 -15.72 -5.10 -13.59
C VAL A 226 -15.63 -5.12 -12.07
N ASP A 227 -14.56 -4.57 -11.51
CA ASP A 227 -14.39 -4.45 -10.06
C ASP A 227 -15.23 -3.30 -9.51
N SER A 228 -14.99 -2.09 -10.01
CA SER A 228 -15.68 -0.88 -9.57
C SER A 228 -15.77 0.15 -10.70
N VAL A 229 -16.70 1.10 -10.54
CA VAL A 229 -16.84 2.28 -11.41
C VAL A 229 -16.45 3.49 -10.57
N ALA A 230 -15.46 4.25 -11.02
CA ALA A 230 -15.00 5.43 -10.30
C ALA A 230 -16.11 6.49 -10.20
N ALA A 231 -16.26 7.10 -9.02
CA ALA A 231 -17.26 8.14 -8.79
C ALA A 231 -16.90 9.50 -9.45
N GLY A 232 -15.68 9.64 -9.94
CA GLY A 232 -15.20 10.84 -10.62
C GLY A 232 -13.84 10.62 -11.25
N VAL A 233 -13.45 11.53 -12.14
CA VAL A 233 -12.15 11.57 -12.80
C VAL A 233 -11.44 12.86 -12.43
N THR A 234 -10.12 12.80 -12.24
CA THR A 234 -9.28 13.99 -12.00
C THR A 234 -8.64 14.42 -13.32
N ASN A 235 -8.71 15.70 -13.66
CA ASN A 235 -7.99 16.24 -14.82
C ASN A 235 -6.55 16.56 -14.41
N ALA A 236 -5.54 15.90 -15.00
CA ALA A 236 -4.13 16.15 -14.71
C ALA A 236 -3.73 17.62 -14.99
N SER A 237 -4.38 18.28 -15.96
CA SER A 237 -4.19 19.71 -16.27
C SER A 237 -4.85 20.66 -15.27
N SER A 238 -5.49 20.14 -14.21
CA SER A 238 -6.08 20.94 -13.14
C SER A 238 -5.16 21.12 -11.92
N THR A 239 -3.92 20.62 -12.00
CA THR A 239 -2.91 20.87 -10.97
C THR A 239 -2.67 22.37 -10.91
N ARG A 240 -3.09 23.00 -9.81
CA ARG A 240 -2.83 24.43 -9.59
C ARG A 240 -1.33 24.59 -9.33
N ASP A 241 -0.67 25.41 -10.11
CA ASP A 241 0.66 25.93 -9.77
C ASP A 241 0.61 26.60 -8.37
N ASP A 242 1.75 26.79 -7.72
CA ASP A 242 1.89 27.47 -6.42
C ASP A 242 1.29 28.89 -6.43
N LYS A 243 1.02 29.45 -7.62
CA LYS A 243 0.35 30.73 -7.86
C LYS A 243 -1.14 30.62 -8.25
N GLY A 244 -1.75 29.45 -8.15
CA GLY A 244 -3.18 29.23 -8.38
C GLY A 244 -3.63 29.14 -9.84
N MET A 245 -2.70 29.01 -10.79
CA MET A 245 -2.98 28.89 -12.22
C MET A 245 -3.05 27.43 -12.66
N ALA A 246 -3.93 27.10 -13.61
CA ALA A 246 -3.96 25.76 -14.20
C ALA A 246 -2.74 25.52 -15.09
N THR A 247 -2.03 24.41 -14.90
CA THR A 247 -0.92 24.00 -15.78
C THR A 247 -1.45 23.14 -16.93
N ILE A 248 -1.08 23.48 -18.16
CA ILE A 248 -1.39 22.71 -19.36
C ILE A 248 -0.04 22.21 -19.89
N ASP A 249 0.12 20.89 -20.03
CA ASP A 249 1.24 20.24 -20.73
C ASP A 249 1.00 20.25 -22.25
#